data_AF-A0A7V1M656-F1
#
_entry.id   AF-A0A7V1M656-F1
#
_cell.length_a   1.000
_cell.length_b   1.000
_cell.length_c   1.000
_cell.angle_alpha   90.00
_cell.angle_beta   90.00
_cell.angle_gamma   90.00
#
_symmetry.space_group_name_H-M   'P 1'
#
loop_
_entity.id
_entity.type
_entity.pdbx_description
1 polymer ?
#
loop_
_entity_poly.entity_id
_entity_poly.type
_entity_poly.pdbx_seq_one_letter_code
_entity_poly.pdbx_strand_id
1 'polypeptide(L)'
;MGTLFSDTHPDMEALQIELWRRAGPTEKMRMLAQLNAAAKMLALAGLRSRFPNASEEELRFKLACLLLGEELAHKVYGRFDAKRTAGSHNQGDQSS
;
A
#
# COMPACT_ATOMS: atom_id res chain seq x y z
N MET A 1 1.20 -33.95 2.14
CA MET A 1 0.87 -32.55 1.80
C MET A 1 1.01 -31.74 3.07
N GLY A 2 1.87 -30.72 3.08
CA GLY A 2 2.07 -29.86 4.26
C GLY A 2 0.97 -28.80 4.37
N THR A 3 0.71 -28.34 5.60
CA THR A 3 -0.16 -27.20 5.90
C THR A 3 0.38 -25.94 5.22
N LEU A 4 -0.48 -25.19 4.53
CA LEU A 4 -0.13 -23.92 3.91
C LEU A 4 0.06 -22.81 4.95
N PHE A 5 -0.66 -22.88 6.07
CA PHE A 5 -0.62 -21.86 7.12
C PHE A 5 -0.43 -22.50 8.50
N SER A 6 0.76 -22.32 9.08
CA SER A 6 1.13 -22.96 10.36
C SER A 6 0.35 -22.45 11.57
N ASP A 7 -0.29 -21.28 11.47
CA ASP A 7 -1.10 -20.69 12.54
C ASP A 7 -2.60 -21.03 12.42
N THR A 8 -2.98 -21.77 11.38
CA THR A 8 -4.37 -22.10 11.05
C THR A 8 -4.62 -23.57 11.31
N HIS A 9 -5.71 -23.88 12.01
CA HIS A 9 -6.10 -25.28 12.25
C HIS A 9 -6.36 -26.00 10.92
N PRO A 10 -5.89 -27.24 10.70
CA PRO A 10 -5.98 -27.94 9.41
C PRO A 10 -7.41 -27.99 8.82
N ASP A 11 -8.42 -28.20 9.66
CA ASP A 11 -9.82 -28.23 9.21
C ASP A 11 -10.31 -26.87 8.68
N MET A 12 -9.81 -25.77 9.25
CA MET A 12 -10.13 -24.42 8.80
C MET A 12 -9.41 -24.09 7.51
N GLU A 13 -8.15 -24.54 7.34
CA GLU A 13 -7.42 -24.44 6.08
C GLU A 13 -8.16 -25.20 4.96
N ALA A 14 -8.62 -26.43 5.24
CA ALA A 14 -9.39 -27.23 4.29
C ALA A 14 -10.70 -26.54 3.88
N LEU A 15 -11.45 -26.00 4.85
CA LEU A 15 -12.68 -25.24 4.59
C LEU A 15 -12.39 -23.98 3.76
N GLN A 16 -11.33 -23.24 4.08
CA GLN A 16 -10.95 -22.03 3.35
C GLN A 16 -10.61 -22.35 1.88
N ILE A 17 -9.85 -23.41 1.63
CA ILE A 17 -9.53 -23.88 0.27
C ILE A 17 -10.81 -24.26 -0.49
N GLU A 18 -11.72 -24.97 0.17
CA GLU A 18 -13.01 -25.34 -0.43
C GLU A 18 -13.85 -24.11 -0.81
N LEU A 19 -13.96 -23.13 0.09
CA LEU A 19 -14.69 -21.88 -0.17
C LEU A 19 -14.07 -21.11 -1.34
N TRP A 20 -12.75 -21.02 -1.43
CA TRP A 20 -12.07 -20.39 -2.56
C TRP A 20 -12.30 -21.13 -3.89
N ARG A 21 -12.35 -22.47 -3.87
CA ARG A 21 -12.65 -23.25 -5.08
C ARG A 21 -14.08 -23.01 -5.55
N ARG A 22 -15.04 -22.92 -4.62
CA ARG A 22 -16.46 -22.66 -4.89
C ARG A 22 -16.76 -21.22 -5.31
N ALA A 23 -15.91 -20.26 -4.95
CA ALA A 23 -16.10 -18.86 -5.31
C ALA A 23 -16.10 -18.65 -6.84
N GLY A 24 -17.13 -17.95 -7.34
CA GLY A 24 -17.24 -17.57 -8.74
C GLY A 24 -16.17 -16.54 -9.16
N PRO A 25 -15.97 -16.30 -10.47
CA PRO A 25 -14.94 -15.39 -10.97
C PRO A 25 -15.05 -13.96 -10.39
N THR A 26 -16.24 -13.36 -10.38
CA THR A 26 -16.47 -12.01 -9.85
C THR A 26 -16.16 -11.94 -8.36
N GLU A 27 -16.51 -12.97 -7.61
CA GLU A 27 -16.27 -13.04 -6.16
C GLU A 27 -14.76 -13.13 -5.86
N LYS A 28 -14.03 -13.92 -6.65
CA LYS A 28 -12.56 -13.97 -6.57
C LYS A 28 -11.93 -12.60 -6.88
N MET A 29 -12.43 -11.90 -7.90
CA MET A 29 -11.95 -10.55 -8.21
C MET A 29 -12.22 -9.56 -7.07
N ARG A 30 -13.38 -9.65 -6.42
CA ARG A 30 -13.70 -8.84 -5.25
C ARG A 30 -12.75 -9.13 -4.09
N MET A 31 -12.49 -10.40 -3.78
CA MET A 31 -11.53 -10.80 -2.75
C MET A 31 -10.13 -10.28 -3.07
N LEU A 32 -9.67 -10.40 -4.32
CA LEU A 32 -8.37 -9.91 -4.75
C LEU A 32 -8.26 -8.37 -4.64
N ALA A 33 -9.33 -7.64 -4.98
CA ALA A 33 -9.36 -6.18 -4.84
C ALA A 33 -9.27 -5.77 -3.36
N GLN A 34 -9.99 -6.46 -2.47
CA GLN A 34 -9.92 -6.23 -1.03
C GLN A 34 -8.53 -6.53 -0.46
N LEU A 35 -7.92 -7.65 -0.88
CA LEU A 35 -6.55 -8.00 -0.48
C LEU A 35 -5.54 -6.94 -0.94
N ASN A 36 -5.65 -6.45 -2.17
CA ASN A 36 -4.79 -5.38 -2.69
C ASN A 36 -4.95 -4.08 -1.90
N ALA A 37 -6.17 -3.70 -1.52
CA ALA A 37 -6.40 -2.53 -0.68
C ALA A 37 -5.75 -2.69 0.70
N ALA A 38 -5.90 -3.86 1.33
CA ALA A 38 -5.26 -4.16 2.62
C ALA A 38 -3.74 -4.11 2.55
N ALA A 39 -3.14 -4.73 1.53
CA ALA A 39 -1.69 -4.71 1.32
C ALA A 39 -1.16 -3.27 1.15
N LYS A 40 -1.86 -2.43 0.38
CA LYS A 40 -1.50 -1.01 0.21
C LYS A 40 -1.58 -0.23 1.52
N MET A 41 -2.61 -0.47 2.34
CA MET A 41 -2.74 0.15 3.66
C MET A 41 -1.58 -0.21 4.58
N LEU A 42 -1.21 -1.50 4.64
CA LEU A 42 -0.07 -1.97 5.42
C LEU A 42 1.26 -1.38 4.94
N ALA A 43 1.48 -1.36 3.62
CA ALA A 43 2.68 -0.75 3.04
C ALA A 43 2.78 0.75 3.38
N LEU A 44 1.67 1.48 3.28
CA LEU A 44 1.61 2.91 3.63
C LEU A 44 1.86 3.16 5.12
N ALA A 45 1.31 2.33 6.01
CA ALA A 45 1.59 2.40 7.44
C ALA A 45 3.09 2.19 7.74
N GLY A 46 3.70 1.19 7.09
CA GLY A 46 5.14 0.96 7.18
C GLY A 46 5.98 2.11 6.62
N LEU A 47 5.52 2.79 5.56
CA LEU A 47 6.19 3.98 5.03
C LEU A 47 6.10 5.16 6.00
N ARG A 48 4.93 5.41 6.61
CA ARG A 48 4.75 6.45 7.64
C ARG A 48 5.65 6.24 8.84
N SER A 49 5.81 4.99 9.28
CA SER A 49 6.73 4.65 10.37
C SER A 49 8.20 4.92 10.01
N ARG A 50 8.61 4.65 8.77
CA ARG A 50 9.99 4.85 8.30
C ARG A 50 10.32 6.29 7.92
N PHE A 51 9.32 7.06 7.51
CA PHE A 51 9.45 8.45 7.06
C PHE A 51 8.45 9.36 7.80
N PRO A 52 8.64 9.61 9.11
CA PRO A 52 7.66 10.32 9.93
C PRO A 52 7.39 11.76 9.49
N ASN A 53 8.35 12.39 8.80
CA ASN A 53 8.24 13.78 8.32
C ASN A 53 7.87 13.87 6.83
N ALA A 54 7.61 12.74 6.16
CA ALA A 54 7.21 12.76 4.77
C ALA A 54 5.78 13.28 4.62
N SER A 55 5.60 14.18 3.67
CA SER A 55 4.30 14.61 3.17
C SER A 55 3.52 13.45 2.58
N GLU A 56 2.19 13.60 2.48
CA GLU A 56 1.33 12.58 1.88
C GLU A 56 1.69 12.33 0.40
N GLU A 57 2.16 13.34 -0.33
CA GLU A 57 2.62 13.18 -1.72
C GLU A 57 3.91 12.34 -1.80
N GLU A 58 4.86 12.57 -0.90
CA GLU A 58 6.08 11.77 -0.79
C GLU A 58 5.77 10.30 -0.46
N LEU A 59 4.82 10.08 0.45
CA LEU A 59 4.38 8.73 0.81
C LEU A 59 3.70 8.02 -0.36
N ARG A 60 2.88 8.73 -1.15
CA ARG A 60 2.27 8.18 -2.38
C ARG A 60 3.31 7.84 -3.43
N PHE A 61 4.30 8.71 -3.66
CA PHE A 61 5.39 8.42 -4.58
C PHE A 61 6.20 7.20 -4.13
N LYS A 62 6.58 7.13 -2.85
CA LYS A 62 7.28 5.97 -2.29
C LYS A 62 6.46 4.68 -2.39
N LEU A 63 5.15 4.74 -2.17
CA LEU A 63 4.25 3.61 -2.37
C LEU A 63 4.23 3.18 -3.85
N ALA A 64 4.20 4.13 -4.79
CA ALA A 64 4.28 3.83 -6.21
C ALA A 64 5.61 3.16 -6.58
N CYS A 65 6.74 3.62 -6.04
CA CYS A 65 8.03 2.95 -6.24
C CYS A 65 8.03 1.51 -5.73
N LEU A 66 7.40 1.25 -4.57
CA LEU A 66 7.29 -0.11 -4.03
C LEU A 66 6.40 -1.03 -4.88
N LEU A 67 5.32 -0.51 -5.46
CA LEU A 67 4.33 -1.31 -6.18
C LEU A 67 4.67 -1.51 -7.67
N LEU A 68 5.24 -0.49 -8.31
CA LEU A 68 5.46 -0.45 -9.76
C LEU A 68 6.95 -0.49 -10.13
N GLY A 69 7.84 -0.24 -9.17
CA GLY A 69 9.24 0.08 -9.42
C GLY A 69 9.45 1.57 -9.70
N GLU A 70 10.70 2.04 -9.52
CA GLU A 70 11.04 3.47 -9.64
C GLU A 70 10.78 4.02 -11.04
N GLU A 71 11.08 3.26 -12.10
CA GLU A 71 10.91 3.73 -13.48
C GLU A 71 9.45 4.07 -13.78
N LEU A 72 8.51 3.18 -13.43
CA LEU A 72 7.09 3.40 -13.64
C LEU A 72 6.53 4.46 -12.69
N ALA A 73 6.99 4.50 -11.43
CA ALA A 73 6.60 5.54 -10.50
C ALA A 73 6.96 6.94 -11.02
N HIS A 74 8.16 7.10 -11.60
CA HIS A 74 8.57 8.36 -12.22
C HIS A 74 7.77 8.72 -13.47
N LYS A 75 7.33 7.74 -14.27
CA LYS A 75 6.45 8.03 -15.42
C LYS A 75 5.06 8.51 -14.98
N VAL A 76 4.54 7.97 -13.87
CA VAL A 76 3.19 8.31 -13.37
C VAL A 76 3.17 9.62 -12.59
N TYR A 77 4.16 9.84 -11.72
CA TYR A 77 4.20 11.00 -10.81
C TYR A 77 5.17 12.10 -11.27
N GLY A 78 5.90 11.88 -12.36
CA GLY A 78 6.96 12.76 -12.82
C GLY A 78 8.25 12.65 -11.99
N ARG A 79 9.14 13.63 -12.15
CA ARG A 79 10.31 13.79 -11.28
C ARG A 79 9.82 14.34 -9.95
N PHE A 80 9.52 13.45 -9.02
CA PHE A 80 9.10 13.83 -7.69
C PHE A 80 10.26 14.56 -6.98
N ASP A 81 10.21 15.89 -6.95
CA ASP A 81 11.20 16.72 -6.28
C ASP A 81 10.75 16.98 -4.83
N ALA A 82 11.26 16.17 -3.90
CA ALA A 82 11.00 16.30 -2.45
C ALA A 82 11.25 17.71 -1.88
N LYS A 83 12.01 18.56 -2.59
CA LYS A 83 12.27 19.96 -2.20
C LYS A 83 11.11 20.92 -2.47
N ARG A 84 10.13 20.56 -3.32
CA ARG A 84 9.00 21.44 -3.68
C ARG A 84 7.91 21.52 -2.62
N THR A 85 7.78 20.49 -1.76
CA THR A 85 6.70 20.39 -0.76
C THR A 85 7.08 20.93 0.62
N ALA A 86 8.38 21.10 0.89
CA ALA A 86 8.89 21.63 2.16
C ALA A 86 8.75 23.16 2.34
N GLY A 87 8.27 23.89 1.32
CA GLY A 87 8.35 25.36 1.26
C GLY A 87 7.06 26.16 1.49
N SER A 88 5.91 25.54 1.78
CA SER A 88 4.61 26.26 1.77
C SER A 88 4.02 26.62 3.15
N HIS A 89 4.77 26.57 4.25
CA HIS A 89 4.20 26.88 5.59
C HIS A 89 4.96 27.93 6.41
N ASN A 90 5.65 28.88 5.77
CA ASN A 90 6.14 30.04 6.50
C ASN A 90 5.95 31.34 5.71
N GLN A 91 4.76 31.92 5.80
CA GLN A 91 4.52 33.33 5.50
C GLN A 91 3.33 33.81 6.33
N GLY A 92 3.62 34.62 7.34
CA GLY A 92 2.59 35.30 8.12
C GLY A 92 2.91 35.64 9.56
N ASP A 93 4.17 35.74 9.99
CA ASP A 93 4.50 36.52 11.20
C ASP A 93 5.60 37.52 10.88
N GLN A 94 5.16 38.72 10.54
CA GLN A 94 5.87 40.00 10.63
C GLN A 94 5.03 41.07 9.94
N SER A 95 4.33 41.89 10.74
CA SER A 95 4.24 43.34 10.55
C SER A 95 3.59 43.96 11.78
N SER A 96 4.46 44.61 12.55
CA SER A 96 4.33 45.84 13.36
C SER A 96 2.95 46.38 13.74
#